data_AF-A0A849T065-F1
#
_entry.id   AF-A0A849T065-F1
#
_cell.length_a   1.000
_cell.length_b   1.000
_cell.length_c   1.000
_cell.angle_alpha   90.00
_cell.angle_beta   90.00
_cell.angle_gamma   90.00
#
_symmetry.space_group_name_H-M   'P 1'
#
loop_
_entity.id
_entity.type
_entity.pdbx_description
1 polymer ?
#
loop_
_entity_poly.entity_id
_entity_poly.type
_entity_poly.pdbx_seq_one_letter_code
_entity_poly.pdbx_strand_id
1 'polypeptide(L)' 'MKNIFLGVLSALLFSSCSNKDIDSCVQRGITYYKEIGSYPILSDGKNAETVAIEKCSRTTSAF' A
#
# COMPACT_ATOMS: atom_id res chain seq x y z
N MET A 1 2.62 48.95 -5.31
CA MET A 1 1.59 48.61 -4.31
C MET A 1 1.01 47.26 -4.74
N LYS A 2 1.64 46.16 -4.36
CA LYS A 2 1.44 45.41 -3.10
C LYS A 2 0.15 44.59 -3.18
N ASN A 3 0.35 43.33 -3.56
CA ASN A 3 -0.32 42.14 -3.06
C ASN A 3 -1.81 41.99 -3.35
N ILE A 4 -2.13 41.23 -4.41
CA ILE A 4 -3.43 40.59 -4.57
C ILE A 4 -3.18 39.11 -4.92
N PHE A 5 -3.45 38.25 -3.92
CA PHE A 5 -3.88 36.84 -4.01
C PHE A 5 -3.06 35.92 -4.95
N LEU A 6 -2.04 35.16 -4.54
CA LEU A 6 -1.94 34.28 -3.36
C LEU A 6 -3.24 33.50 -3.09
N GLY A 7 -3.80 32.86 -4.13
CA GLY A 7 -5.12 32.21 -4.03
C GLY A 7 -5.37 30.97 -4.88
N VAL A 8 -4.37 30.36 -5.55
CA VAL A 8 -4.60 29.17 -6.41
C VAL A 8 -3.53 28.07 -6.22
N LEU A 9 -2.86 28.03 -5.07
CA LEU A 9 -1.85 27.00 -4.75
C LEU A 9 -2.37 25.90 -3.80
N SER A 10 -3.68 25.84 -3.54
CA SER A 10 -4.26 24.91 -2.56
C SER A 10 -5.30 23.95 -3.14
N ALA A 11 -5.24 23.65 -4.44
CA ALA A 11 -5.96 22.52 -5.05
C ALA A 11 -5.05 21.29 -5.23
N LEU A 12 -4.01 21.19 -4.39
CA LEU A 12 -3.21 19.99 -4.23
C LEU A 12 -4.07 18.90 -3.57
N LEU A 13 -4.21 17.80 -4.31
CA LEU A 13 -4.23 16.43 -3.77
C LEU A 13 -5.53 15.99 -3.10
N PHE A 14 -6.63 15.93 -3.86
CA PHE A 14 -7.64 14.90 -3.61
C PHE A 14 -7.07 13.54 -4.02
N SER A 15 -6.22 13.00 -3.15
CA SER A 15 -5.58 11.69 -3.24
C SER A 15 -6.64 10.59 -3.27
N SER A 16 -6.95 10.08 -4.46
CA SER A 16 -7.50 8.73 -4.62
C SER A 16 -6.36 7.71 -4.39
N CYS A 17 -5.87 7.66 -3.15
CA CYS A 17 -4.69 6.89 -2.70
C CYS A 17 -5.11 5.93 -1.59
N SER A 18 -5.97 4.96 -1.89
CA SER A 18 -6.27 3.90 -0.92
C SER A 18 -6.28 2.53 -1.56
N ASN A 19 -6.98 2.32 -2.67
CA ASN A 19 -7.02 0.98 -3.28
C ASN A 19 -5.71 0.61 -4.00
N LYS A 20 -5.13 1.53 -4.78
CA LYS A 20 -3.87 1.27 -5.49
C LYS A 20 -2.69 0.99 -4.54
N ASP A 21 -2.71 1.63 -3.37
CA ASP A 21 -1.64 1.48 -2.38
C ASP A 21 -1.75 0.15 -1.63
N ILE A 22 -2.97 -0.32 -1.38
CA ILE A 22 -3.22 -1.67 -0.84
C ILE A 22 -2.77 -2.72 -1.86
N ASP A 23 -3.18 -2.61 -3.13
CA ASP A 23 -2.80 -3.58 -4.17
C ASP A 23 -1.28 -3.65 -4.34
N SER A 24 -0.61 -2.49 -4.36
CA SER A 24 0.86 -2.41 -4.43
C SER A 24 1.54 -3.04 -3.21
N CYS A 25 0.99 -2.81 -2.01
CA CYS A 25 1.46 -3.47 -0.78
C CYS A 25 1.31 -5.00 -0.86
N VAL A 26 0.16 -5.49 -1.34
CA VAL A 26 -0.10 -6.93 -1.46
C VAL A 26 0.87 -7.57 -2.45
N GLN A 27 1.14 -6.93 -3.59
CA GLN A 27 2.12 -7.43 -4.56
C GLN A 27 3.55 -7.49 -3.98
N ARG A 28 3.94 -6.48 -3.19
CA ARG A 28 5.23 -6.49 -2.46
C ARG A 28 5.27 -7.64 -1.45
N GLY A 29 4.19 -7.85 -0.70
CA GLY A 29 4.09 -8.97 0.25
C GLY A 29 4.16 -10.34 -0.42
N ILE A 30 3.45 -10.55 -1.52
CA ILE A 30 3.53 -11.79 -2.32
C ILE A 30 4.96 -12.01 -2.83
N THR A 31 5.60 -10.95 -3.34
CA THR A 31 6.99 -11.01 -3.82
C THR A 31 7.93 -11.39 -2.69
N TYR A 32 7.84 -10.72 -1.54
CA TYR A 32 8.60 -11.05 -0.34
C TYR A 32 8.44 -12.53 0.04
N TYR A 33 7.20 -13.04 0.10
CA TYR A 33 6.97 -14.45 0.44
C TYR A 33 7.51 -15.43 -0.60
N LYS A 34 7.54 -15.07 -1.89
CA LYS A 34 8.19 -15.86 -2.94
C LYS A 34 9.71 -15.85 -2.78
N GLU A 35 10.31 -14.70 -2.52
CA GLU A 35 11.77 -14.54 -2.34
C GLU A 35 12.30 -15.37 -1.16
N ILE A 36 11.55 -15.42 -0.05
CA ILE A 36 11.91 -16.25 1.11
C ILE A 36 11.43 -17.71 1.00
N GLY A 37 10.88 -18.13 -0.14
CA GLY A 37 10.41 -19.50 -0.36
C GLY A 37 9.23 -19.92 0.50
N SER A 38 8.44 -18.97 1.03
CA SER A 38 7.28 -19.20 1.90
C SER A 38 5.92 -19.02 1.19
N TYR A 39 5.91 -18.90 -0.13
CA TYR A 39 4.68 -18.86 -0.95
C TYR A 39 4.39 -20.24 -1.56
N PRO A 40 3.12 -20.70 -1.65
CA PRO A 40 1.86 -20.01 -1.33
C PRO A 40 1.37 -20.19 0.10
N ILE A 41 1.94 -21.15 0.85
CA ILE A 41 1.54 -21.48 2.22
C ILE A 41 2.71 -21.17 3.16
N LEU A 42 2.44 -20.34 4.18
CA LEU A 42 3.40 -20.01 5.22
C LEU A 42 3.63 -21.21 6.16
N SER A 43 4.69 -21.14 6.98
CA SER A 43 5.03 -22.20 7.94
C SER A 43 3.94 -22.50 8.98
N ASP A 44 3.04 -21.55 9.24
CA ASP A 44 1.89 -21.70 10.14
C ASP A 44 0.63 -22.23 9.42
N GLY A 45 0.73 -22.61 8.15
CA GLY A 45 -0.34 -23.17 7.33
C GLY A 45 -1.26 -22.14 6.69
N LYS A 46 -1.02 -20.84 6.87
CA LYS A 46 -1.85 -19.79 6.26
C LYS A 46 -1.47 -19.53 4.81
N ASN A 47 -2.45 -19.08 4.04
CA ASN A 47 -2.21 -18.58 2.70
C ASN A 47 -1.45 -17.24 2.75
N ALA A 48 -0.31 -17.18 2.07
CA ALA A 48 0.58 -16.01 2.07
C ALA A 48 -0.06 -14.76 1.46
N GLU A 49 -0.92 -14.92 0.44
CA GLU A 49 -1.67 -13.83 -0.18
C GLU A 49 -2.75 -13.29 0.77
N THR A 50 -3.50 -14.15 1.45
CA THR A 50 -4.47 -13.72 2.48
C THR A 50 -3.76 -12.95 3.60
N VAL A 51 -2.60 -13.44 4.08
CA VAL A 51 -1.81 -12.74 5.10
C VAL A 51 -1.27 -11.41 4.59
N ALA A 52 -0.87 -11.33 3.31
CA ALA A 52 -0.45 -10.08 2.70
C ALA A 52 -1.60 -9.06 2.64
N ILE A 53 -2.79 -9.48 2.21
CA ILE A 53 -4.01 -8.65 2.18
C ILE A 53 -4.36 -8.16 3.59
N GLU A 54 -4.39 -9.05 4.59
CA GLU A 54 -4.69 -8.69 5.97
C GLU A 54 -3.73 -7.63 6.51
N LYS A 55 -2.42 -7.80 6.29
CA LYS A 55 -1.40 -6.83 6.68
C LYS A 55 -1.56 -5.49 5.96
N CYS A 56 -1.75 -5.52 4.64
CA CYS A 56 -1.87 -4.33 3.81
C CYS A 56 -3.18 -3.56 4.04
N SER A 57 -4.23 -4.23 4.49
CA SER A 57 -5.50 -3.59 4.90
C SER A 57 -5.35 -2.76 6.19
N ARG A 58 -4.39 -3.10 7.04
CA ARG A 58 -4.08 -2.35 8.27
C ARG A 58 -3.11 -1.20 8.00
N THR A 59 -2.11 -1.42 7.15
CA THR A 59 -1.15 -0.40 6.72
C THR A 59 -0.56 -0.74 5.37
N THR A 60 -0.53 0.22 4.45
CA THR A 60 -0.01 0.04 3.08
C THR A 60 1.52 -0.04 3.03
N SER A 61 2.21 0.08 4.16
CA SER A 61 3.67 -0.04 4.29
C SER A 61 4.11 -1.30 5.04
N ALA A 62 3.27 -2.33 5.12
CA ALA A 62 3.57 -3.57 5.85
C ALA A 62 4.69 -4.42 5.22
N PHE A 63 4.91 -4.21 3.92
CA PHE A 63 5.97 -4.78 3.08
C PHE A 63 6.53 -3.65 2.20
#